data_AF-A0A8B7DXZ2-F1
#
_entry.id   AF-A0A8B7DXZ2-F1
#
_cell.length_a   1.000
_cell.length_b   1.000
_cell.length_c   1.000
_cell.angle_alpha   90.00
_cell.angle_beta   90.00
_cell.angle_gamma   90.00
#
_symmetry.space_group_name_H-M   'P 1'
#
loop_
_entity.id
_entity.type
_entity.pdbx_description
1 polymer ?
#
loop_
_entity_poly.entity_id
_entity_poly.type
_entity_poly.pdbx_seq_one_letter_code
_entity_poly.pdbx_strand_id
1 'polypeptide(L)'
;MANSDTLNITEKPIIDESIEKDECHEYPSKITNFDNHGTELSMTINQEGLLINPCKAFILIKRRLLKADGTSYTNASVVTLINNGLMYLFTRAEYQLSEPNTKGKFSFSVPLKHIFGFCDGYDKALYGLIHTLTLIRESDNNAIFRAANVAAGQVNLTKVSLFMPHIKPSLVYELKLNKEIASKEPLPLSYAERRSESIVAPQTTDFTWTLNTKSSSTRPKFIIVGFQTNKKNNQEQNPAIIDHCDLCIKIIYIKICT
;
A
#
# COMPACT_ATOMS: atom_id res chain seq x y z
N MET A 1 31.30 14.33 29.63
CA MET A 1 30.38 13.28 30.16
C MET A 1 29.08 13.44 29.40
N ALA A 2 28.63 12.39 28.73
CA ALA A 2 27.44 12.44 27.88
C ALA A 2 26.18 12.59 28.76
N ASN A 3 25.39 13.62 28.51
CA ASN A 3 24.05 13.75 29.10
C ASN A 3 23.20 12.63 28.53
N SER A 4 22.78 11.72 29.40
CA SER A 4 21.80 10.70 29.05
C SER A 4 20.44 11.39 28.90
N ASP A 5 19.86 11.31 27.69
CA ASP A 5 18.47 11.66 27.39
C ASP A 5 17.52 10.63 28.05
N THR A 6 17.59 10.50 29.36
CA THR A 6 16.66 9.67 30.14
C THR A 6 15.38 10.48 30.38
N LEU A 7 14.25 9.87 29.99
CA LEU A 7 12.88 10.40 30.13
C LEU A 7 12.65 11.03 31.53
N ASN A 8 12.35 12.33 31.58
CA ASN A 8 12.11 13.04 32.83
C ASN A 8 10.64 12.89 33.26
N ILE A 9 10.37 11.89 34.11
CA ILE A 9 9.03 11.49 34.58
C ILE A 9 8.35 12.58 35.45
N THR A 10 9.08 13.62 35.85
CA THR A 10 8.57 14.73 36.68
C THR A 10 8.17 15.98 35.89
N GLU A 11 8.39 16.00 34.58
CA GLU A 11 7.93 17.10 33.72
C GLU A 11 6.39 17.10 33.65
N LYS A 12 5.77 18.27 33.78
CA LYS A 12 4.30 18.38 33.64
C LYS A 12 3.91 17.85 32.26
N PRO A 13 3.00 16.86 32.15
CA PRO A 13 2.59 16.36 30.85
C PRO A 13 1.98 17.51 30.06
N ILE A 14 2.47 17.71 28.83
CA ILE A 14 1.79 18.56 27.86
C ILE A 14 0.55 17.77 27.45
N ILE A 15 -0.58 18.08 28.08
CA ILE A 15 -1.87 17.48 27.75
C ILE A 15 -2.43 18.26 26.54
N ASP A 16 -2.37 17.63 25.37
CA ASP A 16 -3.04 18.15 24.17
C ASP A 16 -4.53 17.77 24.21
N GLU A 17 -5.37 18.70 24.64
CA GLU A 17 -6.84 18.55 24.70
C GLU A 17 -7.53 18.89 23.37
N SER A 18 -6.78 18.98 22.26
CA SER A 18 -7.35 19.33 20.96
C SER A 18 -8.26 18.23 20.38
N ILE A 19 -8.03 16.96 20.73
CA ILE A 19 -8.78 15.80 20.26
C ILE A 19 -9.60 15.20 21.41
N GLU A 20 -10.92 15.19 21.26
CA GLU A 20 -11.85 14.55 22.20
C GLU A 20 -11.94 13.03 21.93
N LYS A 21 -11.85 12.63 20.67
CA LYS A 21 -12.01 11.23 20.24
C LYS A 21 -11.19 10.92 18.99
N ASP A 22 -10.51 9.78 18.97
CA ASP A 22 -9.88 9.21 17.77
C ASP A 22 -10.41 7.78 17.61
N GLU A 23 -11.24 7.55 16.59
CA GLU A 23 -11.88 6.25 16.34
C GLU A 23 -11.66 5.76 14.92
N CYS A 24 -11.17 4.53 14.81
CA CYS A 24 -10.94 3.90 13.52
C CYS A 24 -12.23 3.25 12.99
N HIS A 25 -12.67 3.68 11.81
CA HIS A 25 -13.89 3.21 11.16
C HIS A 25 -13.57 2.29 9.98
N GLU A 26 -14.32 1.19 9.86
CA GLU A 26 -14.19 0.24 8.76
C GLU A 26 -15.12 0.60 7.59
N TYR A 27 -14.52 0.71 6.41
CA TYR A 27 -15.19 0.92 5.14
C TYR A 27 -14.97 -0.32 4.24
N PRO A 28 -15.96 -1.22 4.14
CA PRO A 28 -15.82 -2.44 3.35
C PRO A 28 -15.86 -2.15 1.84
N SER A 29 -15.26 -3.04 1.04
CA SER A 29 -15.42 -3.04 -0.41
C SER A 29 -16.88 -3.19 -0.84
N LYS A 30 -17.28 -2.55 -1.93
CA LYS A 30 -18.64 -2.66 -2.49
C LYS A 30 -18.96 -4.06 -3.04
N ILE A 31 -17.94 -4.83 -3.39
CA ILE A 31 -18.07 -6.19 -3.92
C ILE A 31 -17.67 -7.23 -2.89
N THR A 32 -18.22 -8.43 -3.05
CA THR A 32 -17.97 -9.61 -2.19
C THR A 32 -17.28 -10.75 -2.92
N ASN A 33 -17.27 -10.75 -4.26
CA ASN A 33 -16.50 -11.68 -5.07
C ASN A 33 -15.22 -11.00 -5.55
N PHE A 34 -14.08 -11.49 -5.07
CA PHE A 34 -12.78 -10.87 -5.22
C PHE A 34 -11.82 -11.66 -6.13
N ASP A 35 -12.22 -12.86 -6.55
CA ASP A 35 -11.30 -13.84 -7.13
C ASP A 35 -11.14 -13.67 -8.65
N ASN A 36 -12.01 -12.91 -9.29
CA ASN A 36 -11.92 -12.62 -10.71
C ASN A 36 -10.81 -11.60 -11.01
N HIS A 37 -9.90 -11.93 -11.94
CA HIS A 37 -8.87 -11.01 -12.42
C HIS A 37 -9.49 -9.81 -13.15
N GLY A 38 -8.87 -8.64 -13.01
CA GLY A 38 -9.38 -7.39 -13.59
C GLY A 38 -10.53 -6.75 -12.82
N THR A 39 -10.99 -7.38 -11.73
CA THR A 39 -12.04 -6.81 -10.89
C THR A 39 -11.55 -5.55 -10.19
N GLU A 40 -12.36 -4.50 -10.29
CA GLU A 40 -12.15 -3.25 -9.59
C GLU A 40 -12.82 -3.31 -8.20
N LEU A 41 -12.01 -3.23 -7.14
CA LEU A 41 -12.49 -3.07 -5.78
C LEU A 41 -12.47 -1.59 -5.42
N SER A 42 -13.64 -1.02 -5.16
CA SER A 42 -13.76 0.38 -4.80
C SER A 42 -14.38 0.54 -3.41
N MET A 43 -13.74 1.37 -2.59
CA MET A 43 -14.18 1.78 -1.25
C MET A 43 -14.34 3.29 -1.26
N THR A 44 -15.48 3.79 -0.75
CA THR A 44 -15.79 5.21 -0.79
C THR A 44 -16.17 5.71 0.59
N ILE A 45 -15.55 6.82 1.00
CA ILE A 45 -15.90 7.57 2.21
C ILE A 45 -16.67 8.81 1.76
N ASN A 46 -17.99 8.80 2.00
CA ASN A 46 -18.96 9.81 1.52
C ASN A 46 -19.66 10.55 2.67
N GLN A 47 -19.13 10.50 3.89
CA GLN A 47 -19.78 11.13 5.04
C GLN A 47 -19.36 12.59 5.15
N GLU A 48 -20.30 13.49 4.87
CA GLU A 48 -20.13 14.93 5.05
C GLU A 48 -19.89 15.26 6.53
N GLY A 49 -19.03 16.26 6.80
CA GLY A 49 -18.74 16.72 8.15
C GLY A 49 -17.71 15.91 8.94
N LEU A 50 -17.06 14.91 8.33
CA LEU A 50 -16.00 14.15 8.99
C LEU A 50 -14.63 14.78 8.83
N LEU A 51 -13.87 14.72 9.92
CA LEU A 51 -12.45 14.99 9.96
C LEU A 51 -11.70 13.65 10.02
N ILE A 52 -10.94 13.33 8.97
CA ILE A 52 -10.29 12.03 8.80
C ILE A 52 -8.77 12.16 8.69
N ASN A 53 -8.03 11.13 9.10
CA ASN A 53 -6.57 11.11 8.96
C ASN A 53 -6.10 9.98 8.03
N PRO A 54 -5.89 10.26 6.73
CA PRO A 54 -5.44 9.24 5.78
C PRO A 54 -4.03 8.71 6.05
N CYS A 55 -3.16 9.47 6.73
CA CYS A 55 -1.78 9.06 7.00
C CYS A 55 -1.70 7.93 8.03
N LYS A 56 -2.70 7.87 8.92
CA LYS A 56 -2.91 6.79 9.88
C LYS A 56 -3.86 5.69 9.37
N ALA A 57 -4.42 5.83 8.18
CA ALA A 57 -5.32 4.84 7.59
C ALA A 57 -4.57 3.61 7.05
N PHE A 58 -5.26 2.47 7.00
CA PHE A 58 -4.71 1.24 6.44
C PHE A 58 -5.78 0.38 5.74
N ILE A 59 -5.36 -0.46 4.81
CA ILE A 59 -6.20 -1.43 4.13
C ILE A 59 -6.03 -2.78 4.81
N LEU A 60 -7.10 -3.36 5.33
CA LEU A 60 -7.11 -4.73 5.85
C LEU A 60 -7.51 -5.70 4.74
N ILE A 61 -6.72 -6.74 4.56
CA ILE A 61 -7.04 -7.84 3.65
C ILE A 61 -6.98 -9.16 4.41
N LYS A 62 -8.07 -9.93 4.34
CA LYS A 62 -8.15 -11.30 4.85
C LYS A 62 -8.25 -12.26 3.69
N ARG A 63 -7.46 -13.33 3.69
CA ARG A 63 -7.40 -14.25 2.57
C ARG A 63 -7.02 -15.67 2.96
N ARG A 64 -7.15 -16.60 2.02
CA ARG A 64 -6.76 -18.00 2.15
C ARG A 64 -5.88 -18.44 0.98
N LEU A 65 -4.75 -19.08 1.27
CA LEU A 65 -3.91 -19.76 0.28
C LEU A 65 -4.45 -21.18 0.07
N LEU A 66 -4.80 -21.50 -1.18
CA LEU A 66 -5.29 -22.80 -1.63
C LEU A 66 -4.41 -23.27 -2.79
N LYS A 67 -4.46 -24.57 -3.10
CA LYS A 67 -3.98 -25.06 -4.39
C LYS A 67 -4.93 -24.60 -5.50
N ALA A 68 -4.47 -24.64 -6.75
CA ALA A 68 -5.28 -24.35 -7.92
C ALA A 68 -6.52 -25.26 -8.07
N ASP A 69 -6.50 -26.46 -7.46
CA ASP A 69 -7.63 -27.38 -7.38
C ASP A 69 -8.64 -27.03 -6.26
N GLY A 70 -8.44 -25.93 -5.54
CA GLY A 70 -9.27 -25.48 -4.41
C GLY A 70 -9.00 -26.21 -3.10
N THR A 71 -8.11 -27.21 -3.07
CA THR A 71 -7.77 -27.96 -1.86
C THR A 71 -6.70 -27.27 -1.04
N SER A 72 -6.60 -27.62 0.25
CA SER A 72 -5.57 -27.08 1.14
C SER A 72 -4.22 -27.79 0.94
N TYR A 73 -3.13 -27.06 1.17
CA TYR A 73 -1.78 -27.62 1.21
C TYR A 73 -1.56 -28.53 2.42
N THR A 74 -0.65 -29.50 2.27
CA THR A 74 -0.18 -30.36 3.38
C THR A 74 0.94 -29.68 4.16
N ASN A 75 1.19 -30.09 5.41
CA ASN A 75 2.21 -29.47 6.26
C ASN A 75 3.65 -29.59 5.69
N ALA A 76 3.91 -30.56 4.83
CA ALA A 76 5.21 -30.75 4.17
C ALA A 76 5.38 -29.90 2.90
N SER A 77 4.32 -29.23 2.43
CA SER A 77 4.39 -28.41 1.22
C SER A 77 5.15 -27.11 1.51
N VAL A 78 6.27 -26.91 0.84
CA VAL A 78 7.03 -25.65 0.90
C VAL A 78 6.38 -24.65 -0.05
N VAL A 79 5.41 -23.90 0.45
CA VAL A 79 4.74 -22.80 -0.25
C VAL A 79 4.60 -21.61 0.69
N THR A 80 4.95 -20.43 0.20
CA THR A 80 4.89 -19.18 0.95
C THR A 80 4.46 -18.06 0.03
N LEU A 81 4.02 -16.96 0.64
CA LEU A 81 4.01 -15.70 -0.06
C LEU A 81 5.43 -15.15 -0.09
N ILE A 82 5.78 -14.50 -1.19
CA ILE A 82 7.06 -13.81 -1.26
C ILE A 82 7.04 -12.55 -0.39
N ASN A 83 8.23 -12.10 0.03
CA ASN A 83 8.38 -10.80 0.68
C ASN A 83 7.89 -9.71 -0.28
N ASN A 84 7.05 -8.79 0.18
CA ASN A 84 6.34 -7.87 -0.71
C ASN A 84 5.50 -8.56 -1.83
N GLY A 85 5.07 -9.81 -1.68
CA GLY A 85 4.14 -10.47 -2.63
C GLY A 85 2.81 -9.72 -2.77
N LEU A 86 2.54 -8.87 -1.79
CA LEU A 86 1.49 -7.90 -1.81
C LEU A 86 1.82 -6.64 -2.60
N MET A 87 3.09 -6.23 -2.81
CA MET A 87 3.49 -5.18 -3.77
C MET A 87 3.29 -5.56 -5.22
N TYR A 88 3.37 -6.85 -5.52
CA TYR A 88 2.94 -7.39 -6.82
C TYR A 88 1.41 -7.39 -6.97
N LEU A 89 0.68 -7.15 -5.87
CA LEU A 89 -0.74 -6.84 -5.88
C LEU A 89 -0.99 -5.31 -5.72
N PHE A 90 -0.30 -4.58 -4.81
CA PHE A 90 -0.31 -3.14 -4.44
C PHE A 90 0.85 -2.68 -3.48
N THR A 91 1.33 -1.44 -3.65
CA THR A 91 2.66 -0.83 -3.40
C THR A 91 3.42 -0.90 -2.03
N ARG A 92 2.98 -1.49 -0.88
CA ARG A 92 3.84 -1.95 0.29
C ARG A 92 3.01 -2.22 1.56
N ALA A 93 3.30 -3.27 2.36
CA ALA A 93 2.46 -3.82 3.45
C ALA A 93 3.07 -3.79 4.87
N GLU A 94 2.24 -3.75 5.93
CA GLU A 94 2.59 -4.06 7.34
C GLU A 94 2.11 -5.49 7.71
N TYR A 95 2.81 -6.13 8.65
CA TYR A 95 2.60 -7.52 9.03
C TYR A 95 2.20 -7.63 10.50
N GLN A 96 0.94 -8.00 10.76
CA GLN A 96 0.45 -8.31 12.10
C GLN A 96 0.06 -9.79 12.15
N LEU A 97 0.83 -10.61 12.88
CA LEU A 97 0.42 -11.99 13.19
C LEU A 97 -0.81 -11.94 14.10
N SER A 98 -1.92 -12.49 13.60
CA SER A 98 -3.03 -12.94 14.43
C SER A 98 -3.01 -14.46 14.45
N GLU A 99 -3.41 -15.06 15.57
CA GLU A 99 -3.34 -16.52 15.81
C GLU A 99 -3.91 -17.34 14.64
N PRO A 100 -3.27 -18.47 14.27
CA PRO A 100 -3.64 -19.23 13.09
C PRO A 100 -4.86 -20.12 13.39
N ASN A 101 -6.06 -19.54 13.46
CA ASN A 101 -7.26 -20.35 13.50
C ASN A 101 -7.69 -20.69 12.06
N THR A 102 -7.44 -21.96 11.71
CA THR A 102 -7.58 -22.66 10.41
C THR A 102 -6.51 -22.40 9.33
N LYS A 103 -5.83 -23.49 8.95
CA LYS A 103 -4.74 -23.59 7.96
C LYS A 103 -5.00 -22.79 6.67
N GLY A 104 -3.96 -22.08 6.22
CA GLY A 104 -3.94 -21.33 4.96
C GLY A 104 -4.65 -19.98 5.01
N LYS A 105 -5.38 -19.63 6.09
CA LYS A 105 -5.95 -18.30 6.27
C LYS A 105 -4.93 -17.37 6.91
N PHE A 106 -4.88 -16.14 6.43
CA PHE A 106 -4.04 -15.11 6.99
C PHE A 106 -4.60 -13.73 6.66
N SER A 107 -4.27 -12.77 7.52
CA SER A 107 -4.67 -11.38 7.39
C SER A 107 -3.46 -10.48 7.54
N PHE A 108 -3.51 -9.34 6.88
CA PHE A 108 -2.46 -8.33 6.96
C PHE A 108 -3.08 -6.95 6.65
N SER A 109 -2.41 -5.91 7.14
CA SER A 109 -2.82 -4.52 6.99
C SER A 109 -1.79 -3.75 6.18
N VAL A 110 -2.24 -2.81 5.36
CA VAL A 110 -1.37 -2.00 4.53
C VAL A 110 -1.63 -0.51 4.81
N PRO A 111 -0.73 0.19 5.51
CA PRO A 111 -0.87 1.63 5.72
C PRO A 111 -0.90 2.40 4.40
N LEU A 112 -1.80 3.37 4.30
CA LEU A 112 -1.95 4.21 3.11
C LEU A 112 -0.67 5.02 2.85
N LYS A 113 0.06 5.43 3.91
CA LYS A 113 1.36 6.13 3.81
C LYS A 113 2.42 5.36 3.01
N HIS A 114 2.33 4.04 2.95
CA HIS A 114 3.28 3.21 2.21
C HIS A 114 2.92 3.09 0.73
N ILE A 115 1.65 3.19 0.38
CA ILE A 115 1.19 3.15 -1.01
C ILE A 115 1.23 4.54 -1.63
N PHE A 116 0.73 5.55 -0.92
CA PHE A 116 0.52 6.89 -1.44
C PHE A 116 1.53 7.88 -0.85
N GLY A 117 2.20 8.64 -1.73
CA GLY A 117 3.20 9.63 -1.32
C GLY A 117 2.61 10.96 -0.84
N PHE A 118 1.30 11.19 -0.94
CA PHE A 118 0.68 12.40 -0.37
C PHE A 118 0.79 12.43 1.16
N CYS A 119 0.80 11.26 1.79
CA CYS A 119 0.99 11.13 3.23
C CYS A 119 2.41 11.54 3.69
N ASP A 120 3.38 11.60 2.78
CA ASP A 120 4.74 12.06 3.12
C ASP A 120 4.81 13.59 3.26
N GLY A 121 3.92 14.31 2.55
CA GLY A 121 3.91 15.77 2.50
C GLY A 121 2.88 16.43 3.41
N TYR A 122 1.91 15.67 3.92
CA TYR A 122 0.81 16.19 4.73
C TYR A 122 0.33 15.14 5.73
N ASP A 123 0.58 15.36 7.02
CA ASP A 123 0.19 14.45 8.13
C ASP A 123 -0.95 15.01 9.01
N LYS A 124 -1.78 15.87 8.43
CA LYS A 124 -2.91 16.49 9.14
C LYS A 124 -4.24 15.89 8.71
N ALA A 125 -5.24 16.11 9.54
CA ALA A 125 -6.58 15.64 9.25
C ALA A 125 -7.24 16.46 8.12
N LEU A 126 -8.00 15.77 7.27
CA LEU A 126 -8.71 16.33 6.14
C LEU A 126 -10.20 16.43 6.47
N TYR A 127 -10.84 17.52 6.04
CA TYR A 127 -12.26 17.77 6.25
C TYR A 127 -13.00 17.87 4.91
N GLY A 128 -14.16 17.20 4.83
CA GLY A 128 -15.12 17.40 3.73
C GLY A 128 -14.68 16.91 2.35
N LEU A 129 -13.61 16.12 2.25
CA LEU A 129 -13.17 15.50 1.01
C LEU A 129 -13.81 14.12 0.83
N ILE A 130 -14.29 13.84 -0.38
CA ILE A 130 -14.74 12.50 -0.75
C ILE A 130 -13.50 11.69 -1.14
N HIS A 131 -13.28 10.58 -0.43
CA HIS A 131 -12.17 9.68 -0.72
C HIS A 131 -12.69 8.42 -1.41
N THR A 132 -12.15 8.15 -2.60
CA THR A 132 -12.39 6.89 -3.31
C THR A 132 -11.06 6.17 -3.47
N LEU A 133 -10.99 4.95 -2.93
CA LEU A 133 -9.86 4.05 -3.10
C LEU A 133 -10.27 2.93 -4.05
N THR A 134 -9.57 2.84 -5.17
CA THR A 134 -9.76 1.82 -6.21
C THR A 134 -8.54 0.90 -6.26
N LEU A 135 -8.77 -0.40 -6.23
CA LEU A 135 -7.78 -1.47 -6.32
C LEU A 135 -8.16 -2.41 -7.48
N ILE A 136 -7.20 -2.80 -8.33
CA ILE A 136 -7.46 -3.70 -9.48
C ILE A 136 -6.74 -5.03 -9.24
N ARG A 137 -7.49 -6.13 -9.26
CA ARG A 137 -6.96 -7.48 -9.01
C ARG A 137 -6.12 -7.99 -10.18
N GLU A 138 -4.84 -8.33 -9.93
CA GLU A 138 -3.99 -9.05 -10.90
C GLU A 138 -3.82 -10.55 -10.56
N SER A 139 -3.01 -11.29 -11.32
CA SER A 139 -2.64 -12.69 -11.18
C SER A 139 -1.90 -12.98 -9.87
N ASP A 140 -2.13 -14.20 -9.36
CA ASP A 140 -1.49 -14.69 -8.13
C ASP A 140 -0.05 -15.13 -8.30
N ASN A 141 0.38 -15.39 -9.54
CA ASN A 141 1.66 -16.05 -9.78
C ASN A 141 2.84 -15.25 -9.26
N ASN A 142 2.77 -13.93 -9.31
CA ASN A 142 3.83 -13.06 -8.80
C ASN A 142 3.76 -12.85 -7.29
N ALA A 143 2.71 -13.30 -6.60
CA ALA A 143 2.54 -13.14 -5.16
C ALA A 143 2.96 -14.38 -4.36
N ILE A 144 3.08 -15.54 -5.02
CA ILE A 144 3.31 -16.85 -4.41
C ILE A 144 4.67 -17.39 -4.84
N PHE A 145 5.41 -17.95 -3.88
CA PHE A 145 6.58 -18.78 -4.13
C PHE A 145 6.36 -20.19 -3.60
N ARG A 146 6.69 -21.19 -4.40
CA ARG A 146 6.59 -22.62 -4.07
C ARG A 146 7.89 -23.33 -4.44
N ALA A 147 8.21 -24.40 -3.74
CA ALA A 147 9.27 -25.31 -4.17
C ALA A 147 8.84 -26.12 -5.41
N ALA A 148 9.83 -26.63 -6.15
CA ALA A 148 9.59 -27.53 -7.28
C ALA A 148 8.73 -28.73 -6.86
N ASN A 149 7.85 -29.19 -7.76
CA ASN A 149 6.91 -30.30 -7.55
C ASN A 149 5.80 -30.05 -6.50
N VAL A 150 5.71 -28.86 -5.91
CA VAL A 150 4.55 -28.46 -5.09
C VAL A 150 3.45 -27.93 -6.00
N ALA A 151 2.19 -28.29 -5.76
CA ALA A 151 1.04 -27.83 -6.56
C ALA A 151 0.94 -26.29 -6.60
N ALA A 152 0.45 -25.73 -7.71
CA ALA A 152 0.36 -24.28 -7.89
C ALA A 152 -0.68 -23.70 -6.93
N GLY A 153 -0.40 -22.53 -6.40
CA GLY A 153 -1.23 -21.87 -5.40
C GLY A 153 -2.14 -20.82 -6.01
N GLN A 154 -3.23 -20.57 -5.33
CA GLN A 154 -4.17 -19.49 -5.59
C GLN A 154 -4.48 -18.76 -4.28
N VAL A 155 -4.63 -17.44 -4.37
CA VAL A 155 -5.01 -16.60 -3.25
C VAL A 155 -6.49 -16.29 -3.36
N ASN A 156 -7.29 -16.85 -2.45
CA ASN A 156 -8.71 -16.51 -2.34
C ASN A 156 -8.88 -15.37 -1.34
N LEU A 157 -9.38 -14.23 -1.82
CA LEU A 157 -9.64 -13.06 -0.99
C LEU A 157 -11.00 -13.24 -0.29
N THR A 158 -11.04 -13.02 1.02
CA THR A 158 -12.27 -13.20 1.82
C THR A 158 -12.83 -11.87 2.32
N LYS A 159 -11.96 -10.88 2.53
CA LYS A 159 -12.35 -9.53 2.94
C LYS A 159 -11.29 -8.52 2.51
N VAL A 160 -11.73 -7.40 1.96
CA VAL A 160 -10.91 -6.21 1.70
C VAL A 160 -11.66 -5.01 2.27
N SER A 161 -11.03 -4.26 3.17
CA SER A 161 -11.68 -3.13 3.84
C SER A 161 -10.67 -2.03 4.17
N LEU A 162 -11.09 -0.77 4.04
CA LEU A 162 -10.31 0.41 4.36
C LEU A 162 -10.65 0.84 5.79
N PHE A 163 -9.63 0.98 6.61
CA PHE A 163 -9.75 1.49 7.97
C PHE A 163 -9.29 2.95 7.99
N MET A 164 -10.21 3.86 8.33
CA MET A 164 -9.98 5.30 8.35
C MET A 164 -10.19 5.86 9.77
N PRO A 165 -9.19 6.51 10.37
CA PRO A 165 -9.33 7.22 11.63
C PRO A 165 -10.21 8.46 11.48
N HIS A 166 -11.22 8.58 12.33
CA HIS A 166 -12.06 9.76 12.48
C HIS A 166 -11.63 10.51 13.74
N ILE A 167 -11.38 11.79 13.57
CA ILE A 167 -10.94 12.67 14.65
C ILE A 167 -12.12 13.55 15.03
N LYS A 168 -12.53 13.48 16.29
CA LYS A 168 -13.46 14.43 16.88
C LYS A 168 -12.65 15.46 17.68
N PRO A 169 -12.58 16.73 17.24
CA PRO A 169 -11.93 17.78 18.03
C PRO A 169 -12.77 18.11 19.27
N SER A 170 -12.14 18.70 20.28
CA SER A 170 -12.88 19.24 21.43
C SER A 170 -13.69 20.49 21.02
N LEU A 171 -14.77 20.79 21.75
CA LEU A 171 -15.71 21.87 21.40
C LEU A 171 -15.04 23.23 21.12
N VAL A 172 -14.00 23.56 21.89
CA VAL A 172 -13.24 24.82 21.72
C VAL A 172 -12.47 24.83 20.39
N TYR A 173 -11.87 23.70 20.01
CA TYR A 173 -11.15 23.57 18.75
C TYR A 173 -12.08 23.37 17.55
N GLU A 174 -13.22 22.72 17.75
CA GLU A 174 -14.28 22.61 16.75
C GLU A 174 -14.77 24.00 16.30
N LEU A 175 -15.02 24.91 17.26
CA LEU A 175 -15.41 26.29 16.95
C LEU A 175 -14.32 27.06 16.19
N LYS A 176 -13.04 26.81 16.47
CA LYS A 176 -11.92 27.41 15.74
C LYS A 176 -11.82 26.83 14.32
N LEU A 177 -11.89 25.51 14.20
CA LEU A 177 -11.84 24.80 12.93
C LEU A 177 -13.00 25.21 12.01
N ASN A 178 -14.21 25.36 12.54
CA ASN A 178 -15.36 25.82 11.76
C ASN A 178 -15.20 27.25 11.23
N LYS A 179 -14.51 28.13 11.95
CA LYS A 179 -14.16 29.48 11.45
C LYS A 179 -13.17 29.41 10.29
N GLU A 180 -12.15 28.56 10.39
CA GLU A 180 -11.16 28.33 9.32
C GLU A 180 -11.77 27.60 8.09
N ILE A 181 -12.73 26.69 8.31
CA ILE A 181 -13.47 26.08 7.20
C ILE A 181 -14.35 27.13 6.50
N ALA A 182 -14.97 28.03 7.27
CA ALA A 182 -15.81 29.09 6.74
C ALA A 182 -15.01 30.16 5.95
N SER A 183 -13.74 30.40 6.31
CA SER A 183 -12.86 31.30 5.55
C SER A 183 -12.50 30.74 4.16
N LYS A 184 -12.60 29.41 3.96
CA LYS A 184 -12.31 28.72 2.69
C LYS A 184 -10.90 29.00 2.16
N GLU A 185 -9.95 29.17 3.07
CA GLU A 185 -8.56 29.40 2.69
C GLU A 185 -8.00 28.20 1.89
N PRO A 186 -7.30 28.43 0.77
CA PRO A 186 -6.71 27.36 -0.01
C PRO A 186 -5.61 26.65 0.80
N LEU A 187 -5.72 25.32 0.95
CA LEU A 187 -4.68 24.51 1.58
C LEU A 187 -3.74 23.94 0.51
N PRO A 188 -2.47 24.37 0.44
CA PRO A 188 -1.51 23.80 -0.49
C PRO A 188 -1.16 22.36 -0.07
N LEU A 189 -1.63 21.38 -0.85
CA LEU A 189 -1.31 19.97 -0.66
C LEU A 189 -0.18 19.56 -1.61
N SER A 190 0.94 19.11 -1.04
CA SER A 190 2.03 18.52 -1.83
C SER A 190 1.73 17.04 -2.10
N TYR A 191 1.81 16.63 -3.37
CA TYR A 191 1.58 15.26 -3.80
C TYR A 191 2.86 14.65 -4.38
N ALA A 192 3.28 13.51 -3.83
CA ALA A 192 4.31 12.67 -4.43
C ALA A 192 3.65 11.43 -5.05
N GLU A 193 3.74 11.32 -6.38
CA GLU A 193 3.30 10.13 -7.09
C GLU A 193 4.33 9.00 -6.91
N ARG A 194 3.85 7.80 -6.56
CA ARG A 194 4.65 6.57 -6.60
C ARG A 194 4.10 5.70 -7.72
N ARG A 195 4.97 5.30 -8.64
CA ARG A 195 4.60 4.46 -9.79
C ARG A 195 5.62 3.35 -9.97
N SER A 196 5.12 2.17 -10.31
CA SER A 196 5.92 0.99 -10.61
C SER A 196 5.44 0.40 -11.93
N GLU A 197 6.38 0.15 -12.84
CA GLU A 197 6.09 -0.44 -14.14
C GLU A 197 7.09 -1.57 -14.39
N SER A 198 6.63 -2.63 -15.06
CA SER A 198 7.50 -3.73 -15.51
C SER A 198 7.40 -3.85 -17.03
N ILE A 199 8.55 -3.88 -17.69
CA ILE A 199 8.64 -4.12 -19.13
C ILE A 199 9.48 -5.38 -19.38
N VAL A 200 9.20 -6.06 -20.49
CA VAL A 200 10.09 -7.11 -20.98
C VAL A 200 11.19 -6.42 -21.76
N ALA A 201 12.43 -6.54 -21.31
CA ALA A 201 13.56 -5.96 -22.01
C ALA A 201 13.73 -6.64 -23.39
N PRO A 202 13.85 -5.85 -24.49
CA PRO A 202 14.10 -6.41 -25.80
C PRO A 202 15.51 -7.02 -25.87
N GLN A 203 15.70 -8.01 -26.76
CA GLN A 203 17.01 -8.62 -27.04
C GLN A 203 17.85 -7.72 -27.96
N THR A 204 18.03 -6.47 -27.56
CA THR A 204 18.81 -5.46 -28.31
C THR A 204 19.88 -4.85 -27.40
N THR A 205 20.95 -4.34 -28.01
CA THR A 205 22.04 -3.68 -27.28
C THR A 205 21.60 -2.35 -26.68
N ASP A 206 20.68 -1.65 -27.36
CA ASP A 206 20.09 -0.39 -26.93
C ASP A 206 18.57 -0.46 -27.05
N PHE A 207 17.87 0.10 -26.06
CA PHE A 207 16.44 0.34 -26.15
C PHE A 207 16.05 1.57 -25.35
N THR A 208 14.95 2.20 -25.75
CA THR A 208 14.34 3.32 -25.02
C THR A 208 12.95 2.90 -24.58
N TRP A 209 12.60 3.29 -23.36
CA TRP A 209 11.26 3.09 -22.81
C TRP A 209 10.78 4.41 -22.20
N THR A 210 9.51 4.72 -22.39
CA THR A 210 8.92 5.97 -21.91
C THR A 210 8.29 5.73 -20.54
N LEU A 211 8.75 6.48 -19.55
CA LEU A 211 8.06 6.58 -18.26
C LEU A 211 6.81 7.43 -18.44
N ASN A 212 5.63 6.82 -18.30
CA ASN A 212 4.35 7.51 -18.46
C ASN A 212 4.05 8.43 -17.26
N THR A 213 4.55 9.67 -17.28
CA THR A 213 4.18 10.72 -16.32
C THR A 213 2.90 11.41 -16.78
N LYS A 214 1.85 11.43 -15.93
CA LYS A 214 0.51 11.91 -16.31
C LYS A 214 0.40 13.44 -16.47
N SER A 215 1.38 14.23 -16.02
CA SER A 215 1.33 15.70 -16.16
C SER A 215 2.70 16.32 -16.37
N SER A 216 2.75 17.41 -17.16
CA SER A 216 3.94 18.25 -17.39
C SER A 216 4.47 18.94 -16.11
N SER A 217 3.72 18.90 -15.01
CA SER A 217 4.10 19.48 -13.71
C SER A 217 4.81 18.49 -12.77
N THR A 218 4.77 17.18 -13.07
CA THR A 218 5.41 16.16 -12.22
C THR A 218 6.81 15.86 -12.71
N ARG A 219 7.81 16.07 -11.84
CA ARG A 219 9.21 15.73 -12.12
C ARG A 219 9.60 14.51 -11.29
N PRO A 220 10.18 13.45 -11.89
CA PRO A 220 10.65 12.31 -11.14
C PRO A 220 11.77 12.74 -10.18
N LYS A 221 11.64 12.43 -8.88
CA LYS A 221 12.69 12.70 -7.88
C LYS A 221 13.67 11.54 -7.72
N PHE A 222 13.15 10.32 -7.78
CA PHE A 222 13.91 9.10 -7.61
C PHE A 222 13.45 8.08 -8.65
N ILE A 223 14.41 7.39 -9.28
CA ILE A 223 14.15 6.29 -10.21
C ILE A 223 14.97 5.11 -9.70
N ILE A 224 14.28 3.99 -9.48
CA ILE A 224 14.89 2.72 -9.09
C ILE A 224 14.65 1.74 -10.24
N VAL A 225 15.73 1.13 -10.73
CA VAL A 225 15.67 0.13 -11.80
C VAL A 225 16.19 -1.19 -11.26
N GLY A 226 15.42 -2.25 -11.46
CA GLY A 226 15.80 -3.61 -11.09
C GLY A 226 15.64 -4.54 -12.30
N PHE A 227 16.56 -5.48 -12.44
CA PHE A 227 16.55 -6.49 -13.50
C PHE A 227 16.24 -7.87 -12.94
N GLN A 228 15.50 -8.67 -13.70
CA GLN A 228 15.07 -10.01 -13.30
C GLN A 228 15.00 -10.91 -14.52
N THR A 229 15.35 -12.19 -14.35
CA THR A 229 15.34 -13.17 -15.45
C THR A 229 14.34 -14.29 -15.15
N ASN A 230 13.37 -14.50 -16.03
CA ASN A 230 12.42 -15.63 -15.99
C ASN A 230 11.61 -15.80 -14.67
N LYS A 231 11.40 -14.72 -13.92
CA LYS A 231 10.64 -14.75 -12.64
C LYS A 231 9.18 -14.33 -12.77
N LYS A 232 8.83 -13.57 -13.82
CA LYS A 232 7.47 -13.07 -14.03
C LYS A 232 6.52 -14.23 -14.32
N ASN A 233 5.37 -14.23 -13.64
CA ASN A 233 4.31 -15.23 -13.74
C ASN A 233 4.75 -16.67 -13.43
N ASN A 234 5.84 -16.85 -12.65
CA ASN A 234 6.36 -18.16 -12.28
C ASN A 234 6.42 -18.30 -10.75
N GLN A 235 5.61 -19.20 -10.18
CA GLN A 235 5.57 -19.44 -8.74
C GLN A 235 6.79 -20.22 -8.21
N GLU A 236 7.58 -20.87 -9.06
CA GLU A 236 8.81 -21.56 -8.65
C GLU A 236 10.01 -20.62 -8.53
N GLN A 237 9.83 -19.36 -8.94
CA GLN A 237 10.83 -18.32 -8.85
C GLN A 237 10.29 -17.21 -7.96
N ASN A 238 11.16 -16.58 -7.16
CA ASN A 238 10.75 -15.49 -6.28
C ASN A 238 11.02 -14.15 -6.97
N PRO A 239 10.00 -13.47 -7.54
CA PRO A 239 10.20 -12.20 -8.22
C PRO A 239 10.59 -11.07 -7.25
N ALA A 240 10.43 -11.20 -5.93
CA ALA A 240 10.91 -10.17 -5.00
C ALA A 240 12.44 -10.04 -4.96
N ILE A 241 13.16 -11.04 -5.49
CA ILE A 241 14.63 -11.03 -5.57
C ILE A 241 15.04 -10.47 -6.93
N ILE A 242 15.76 -9.35 -6.92
CA ILE A 242 16.39 -8.75 -8.11
C ILE A 242 17.64 -9.57 -8.47
N ASP A 243 17.82 -9.86 -9.76
CA ASP A 243 18.96 -10.61 -10.25
C ASP A 243 20.12 -9.71 -10.64
N HIS A 244 21.33 -10.23 -10.48
CA HIS A 244 22.50 -9.69 -11.19
C HIS A 244 22.49 -10.28 -12.60
N CYS A 245 21.94 -9.54 -13.57
CA CYS A 245 21.80 -10.00 -14.96
C CYS A 245 23.08 -9.83 -15.80
N ASP A 246 24.27 -9.69 -15.18
CA ASP A 246 25.57 -9.46 -15.83
C ASP A 246 25.54 -8.35 -16.92
N LEU A 247 24.70 -7.33 -16.72
CA LEU A 247 24.52 -6.23 -17.66
C LEU A 247 25.65 -5.20 -17.50
N CYS A 248 26.38 -4.94 -18.59
CA CYS A 248 27.30 -3.80 -18.66
C CYS A 248 26.51 -2.53 -19.01
N ILE A 249 25.95 -1.88 -18.00
CA ILE A 249 25.24 -0.61 -18.19
C ILE A 249 26.28 0.49 -18.44
N LYS A 250 26.51 0.83 -19.71
CA LYS A 250 27.46 1.89 -20.08
C LYS A 250 26.93 3.27 -19.72
N ILE A 251 25.68 3.59 -20.07
CA ILE A 251 25.03 4.89 -19.79
C ILE A 251 23.52 4.70 -19.70
N ILE A 252 22.87 5.32 -18.69
CA ILE A 252 21.41 5.50 -18.65
C ILE A 252 21.12 6.98 -18.93
N TYR A 253 20.51 7.27 -20.07
CA TYR A 253 20.05 8.62 -20.40
C TYR A 253 18.59 8.79 -19.98
N ILE A 254 18.32 9.64 -18.98
CA ILE A 254 16.96 10.03 -18.59
C ILE A 254 16.66 11.36 -19.24
N LYS A 255 15.93 11.35 -20.35
CA LYS A 255 15.44 12.57 -21.00
C LYS A 255 14.10 12.96 -20.40
N ILE A 256 14.10 14.02 -19.58
CA ILE A 256 12.87 14.64 -19.08
C ILE A 256 12.44 15.69 -20.11
N CYS A 257 11.45 15.36 -20.94
CA CYS A 257 10.80 16.35 -21.79
C CYS A 257 9.78 17.12 -20.94
N THR A 258 10.06 18.39 -20.67
CA THR A 258 9.14 19.33 -19.99
C THR A 258 8.08 19.88 -20.93
#